data_AF-A0A8X6P6C1-F1
#
_entry.id   AF-A0A8X6P6C1-F1
#
_cell.length_a   1.000
_cell.length_b   1.000
_cell.length_c   1.000
_cell.angle_alpha   90.00
_cell.angle_beta   90.00
_cell.angle_gamma   90.00
#
_symmetry.space_group_name_H-M   'P 1'
#
loop_
_entity.id
_entity.type
_entity.pdbx_description
1 polymer ?
#
loop_
_entity_poly.entity_id
_entity_poly.type
_entity_poly.pdbx_seq_one_letter_code
_entity_poly.pdbx_strand_id
1 'polypeptide(L)'
;MQYPCVFVLSTCALVHRYGVILLQFNEDLSEIDVVRIPEMYSELIAAYNNIEDKIELLKDTLSIPMFMLLISGFLNFYASISNYYLPEFLIYFALEAVFNALMGVVIITSLTLCSSKIPENMLKIKKTFGKLIEKYQLKKNSEKEIYFLERLEKRDVIYLTAWDIIYFKKSFLLSAFGAVFTYGLIIVHLS
;
A
#
# COMPACT_ATOMS: atom_id res chain seq x y z
N MET A 1 -0.36 -10.04 20.35
CA MET A 1 -1.53 -9.16 20.08
C MET A 1 -2.79 -10.02 20.14
N GLN A 2 -3.81 -9.64 20.91
CA GLN A 2 -4.97 -10.50 21.16
C GLN A 2 -5.86 -10.75 19.92
N TYR A 3 -5.79 -9.90 18.88
CA TYR A 3 -6.55 -10.08 17.62
C TYR A 3 -5.83 -9.46 16.39
N PRO A 4 -4.75 -10.06 15.87
CA PRO A 4 -3.99 -9.51 14.74
C PRO A 4 -4.84 -9.33 13.48
N CYS A 5 -5.84 -10.19 13.27
CA CYS A 5 -6.76 -10.12 12.12
C CYS A 5 -7.61 -8.85 12.12
N VAL A 6 -8.10 -8.44 13.30
CA VAL A 6 -8.95 -7.24 13.43
C VAL A 6 -8.12 -6.00 13.11
N PHE A 7 -6.88 -5.95 13.59
CA PHE A 7 -5.95 -4.87 13.26
C PHE A 7 -5.65 -4.84 11.76
N VAL A 8 -5.35 -5.99 11.14
CA VAL A 8 -5.10 -6.07 9.69
C VAL A 8 -6.32 -5.60 8.91
N LEU A 9 -7.52 -6.09 9.23
CA LEU A 9 -8.76 -5.66 8.58
C LEU A 9 -9.01 -4.16 8.73
N SER A 10 -8.78 -3.61 9.93
CA SER A 10 -8.90 -2.18 10.18
C SER A 10 -7.89 -1.36 9.37
N THR A 11 -6.62 -1.78 9.32
CA THR A 11 -5.60 -1.11 8.50
C THR A 11 -5.92 -1.21 7.01
N CYS A 12 -6.32 -2.38 6.52
CA CYS A 12 -6.74 -2.59 5.14
C CYS A 12 -7.96 -1.75 4.78
N ALA A 13 -8.94 -1.61 5.68
CA ALA A 13 -10.13 -0.78 5.47
C ALA A 13 -9.78 0.71 5.40
N LEU A 14 -8.89 1.19 6.28
CA LEU A 14 -8.40 2.57 6.25
C LEU A 14 -7.67 2.86 4.93
N VAL A 15 -6.69 2.02 4.58
CA VAL A 15 -5.92 2.14 3.34
C VAL A 15 -6.84 2.06 2.12
N HIS A 16 -7.83 1.16 2.12
CA HIS A 16 -8.82 1.06 1.06
C HIS A 16 -9.63 2.35 0.91
N ARG A 17 -10.08 2.94 2.02
CA ARG A 17 -10.84 4.20 2.00
C ARG A 17 -10.04 5.34 1.37
N TYR A 18 -8.76 5.49 1.75
CA TYR A 18 -7.88 6.48 1.11
C TYR A 18 -7.59 6.16 -0.36
N GLY A 19 -7.47 4.88 -0.69
CA GLY A 19 -7.39 4.42 -2.08
C GLY A 19 -8.61 4.83 -2.91
N VAL A 20 -9.82 4.73 -2.36
CA VAL A 20 -11.07 5.16 -3.03
C VAL A 20 -11.09 6.68 -3.20
N ILE A 21 -10.70 7.45 -2.19
CA ILE A 21 -10.62 8.92 -2.28
C ILE A 21 -9.70 9.36 -3.42
N LEU A 22 -8.52 8.72 -3.54
CA LEU A 22 -7.60 8.97 -4.67
C LEU A 22 -8.22 8.61 -6.03
N LEU A 23 -9.01 7.53 -6.08
CA LEU A 23 -9.65 7.06 -7.30
C LEU A 23 -10.74 8.03 -7.75
N GLN A 24 -11.58 8.49 -6.82
CA GLN A 24 -12.59 9.52 -7.05
C GLN A 24 -11.94 10.83 -7.52
N PHE A 25 -10.88 11.28 -6.85
CA PHE A 25 -10.13 12.46 -7.30
C PHE A 25 -9.59 12.31 -8.73
N ASN A 26 -9.13 11.11 -9.10
CA ASN A 26 -8.66 10.84 -10.46
C ASN A 26 -9.81 10.86 -11.48
N GLU A 27 -10.98 10.34 -11.13
CA GLU A 27 -12.19 10.37 -11.97
C GLU A 27 -12.64 11.82 -12.18
N ASP A 28 -12.77 12.59 -11.10
CA ASP A 28 -13.10 14.02 -11.13
C ASP A 28 -12.12 14.78 -12.02
N LEU A 29 -10.81 14.56 -11.82
CA LEU A 29 -9.75 15.18 -12.63
C LEU A 29 -9.87 14.84 -14.12
N SER A 30 -10.28 13.60 -14.46
CA SER A 30 -10.40 13.16 -15.84
C SER A 30 -11.60 13.76 -16.58
N GLU A 31 -12.63 14.18 -15.84
CA GLU A 31 -13.85 14.81 -16.36
C GLU A 31 -13.73 16.34 -16.52
N ILE A 32 -12.69 16.96 -15.92
CA ILE A 32 -12.47 18.41 -16.04
C ILE A 32 -12.22 18.79 -17.50
N ASP A 33 -13.07 19.68 -18.01
CA ASP A 33 -12.86 20.29 -19.32
C ASP A 33 -11.75 21.35 -19.25
N VAL A 34 -10.96 21.43 -20.33
CA VAL A 34 -9.81 22.33 -20.52
C VAL A 34 -10.21 23.81 -20.51
N VAL A 35 -11.50 24.12 -20.41
CA VAL A 35 -12.01 25.48 -20.31
C VAL A 35 -12.19 25.90 -18.84
N ARG A 36 -12.42 24.95 -17.92
CA ARG A 36 -12.76 25.22 -16.51
C ARG A 36 -11.58 25.19 -15.54
N ILE A 37 -10.40 24.72 -15.97
CA ILE A 37 -9.23 24.62 -15.08
C ILE A 37 -8.78 25.98 -14.52
N PRO A 38 -8.81 27.12 -15.24
CA PRO A 38 -8.36 28.39 -14.68
C PRO A 38 -9.16 28.78 -13.42
N GLU A 39 -10.46 28.47 -13.40
CA GLU A 39 -11.37 28.79 -12.30
C GLU A 39 -11.25 27.79 -11.14
N MET A 40 -11.12 26.49 -11.45
CA MET A 40 -11.03 25.41 -10.44
C MET A 40 -9.60 25.14 -9.94
N TYR A 41 -8.61 25.88 -10.45
CA TYR A 41 -7.19 25.63 -10.21
C TYR A 41 -6.81 25.64 -8.72
N SER A 42 -7.24 26.68 -8.00
CA SER A 42 -6.88 26.84 -6.58
C SER A 42 -7.51 25.74 -5.72
N GLU A 43 -8.72 25.33 -6.06
CA GLU A 43 -9.46 24.25 -5.41
C GLU A 43 -8.80 22.90 -5.66
N LEU A 44 -8.35 22.64 -6.90
CA LEU A 44 -7.68 21.40 -7.28
C LEU A 44 -6.38 21.19 -6.50
N ILE A 45 -5.56 22.23 -6.36
CA ILE A 45 -4.33 22.19 -5.57
C ILE A 45 -4.63 21.98 -4.09
N ALA A 46 -5.59 22.73 -3.55
CA ALA A 46 -5.96 22.59 -2.14
C ALA A 46 -6.48 21.18 -1.85
N ALA A 47 -7.30 20.61 -2.74
CA ALA A 47 -7.82 19.26 -2.64
C ALA A 47 -6.69 18.22 -2.71
N TYR A 48 -5.78 18.32 -3.68
CA TYR A 48 -4.65 17.40 -3.81
C TYR A 48 -3.71 17.46 -2.61
N ASN A 49 -3.33 18.67 -2.15
CA ASN A 49 -2.49 18.84 -0.96
C ASN A 49 -3.15 18.23 0.28
N ASN A 50 -4.44 18.46 0.48
CA ASN A 50 -5.18 17.88 1.62
C ASN A 50 -5.24 16.34 1.56
N ILE A 51 -5.31 15.75 0.36
CA ILE A 51 -5.24 14.29 0.19
C ILE A 51 -3.83 13.79 0.50
N GLU A 52 -2.81 14.47 -0.01
CA GLU A 52 -1.40 14.16 0.21
C GLU A 52 -1.02 14.21 1.69
N ASP A 53 -1.36 15.31 2.38
CA ASP A 53 -1.15 15.49 3.82
C ASP A 53 -1.80 14.36 4.64
N LYS A 54 -3.01 13.94 4.26
CA LYS A 54 -3.71 12.83 4.93
C LYS A 54 -3.05 11.47 4.67
N ILE A 55 -2.51 11.26 3.47
CA ILE A 55 -1.77 10.03 3.14
C ILE A 55 -0.44 9.99 3.89
N GLU A 56 0.23 11.13 4.05
CA GLU A 56 1.45 11.25 4.84
C GLU A 56 1.18 10.97 6.32
N LEU A 57 0.14 11.57 6.90
CA LEU A 57 -0.32 11.25 8.26
C LEU A 57 -0.70 9.77 8.40
N LEU A 58 -1.34 9.18 7.39
CA LEU A 58 -1.67 7.76 7.37
C LEU A 58 -0.41 6.89 7.39
N LYS A 59 0.60 7.24 6.58
CA LYS A 59 1.90 6.56 6.53
C LYS A 59 2.55 6.59 7.89
N ASP A 60 2.68 7.76 8.50
CA ASP A 60 3.37 7.92 9.79
C ASP A 60 2.64 7.18 10.91
N THR A 61 1.31 7.26 10.94
CA THR A 61 0.49 6.59 11.97
C THR A 61 0.53 5.07 11.84
N LEU A 62 0.51 4.54 10.60
CA LEU A 62 0.45 3.10 10.36
C LEU A 62 1.83 2.45 10.25
N SER A 63 2.91 3.21 10.11
CA SER A 63 4.26 2.68 9.92
C SER A 63 4.69 1.67 10.99
N ILE A 64 4.47 2.00 12.27
CA ILE A 64 4.80 1.12 13.40
C ILE A 64 3.82 -0.06 13.50
N PRO A 65 2.48 0.13 13.49
CA PRO A 65 1.54 -0.99 13.51
C PRO A 65 1.76 -2.00 12.37
N MET A 66 2.00 -1.52 11.16
CA MET A 66 2.26 -2.37 9.99
C MET A 66 3.53 -3.20 10.17
N PHE A 67 4.57 -2.63 10.75
CA PHE A 67 5.81 -3.35 11.05
C PHE A 67 5.60 -4.46 12.07
N MET A 68 4.89 -4.16 13.16
CA MET A 68 4.56 -5.16 14.19
C MET A 68 3.72 -6.31 13.64
N LEU A 69 2.77 -6.01 12.74
CA LEU A 69 1.95 -7.02 12.06
C LEU A 69 2.76 -7.89 11.10
N LEU A 70 3.70 -7.29 10.34
CA LEU A 70 4.60 -8.04 9.47
C LEU A 70 5.48 -9.02 10.26
N ILE A 71 6.13 -8.53 11.32
CA ILE A 71 6.96 -9.38 12.20
C ILE A 71 6.10 -10.50 12.78
N SER A 72 4.91 -10.18 13.30
CA SER A 72 4.00 -11.19 13.83
C SER A 72 3.62 -12.23 12.77
N GLY A 73 3.40 -11.83 11.51
CA GLY A 73 3.11 -12.73 10.41
C GLY A 73 4.26 -13.69 10.11
N PHE A 74 5.49 -13.17 10.01
CA PHE A 74 6.68 -14.00 9.79
C PHE A 74 6.97 -14.93 10.98
N LEU A 75 6.88 -14.45 12.21
CA LEU A 75 7.12 -15.26 13.41
C LEU A 75 6.10 -16.40 13.53
N ASN A 76 4.81 -16.13 13.29
CA ASN A 76 3.77 -17.17 13.30
C ASN A 76 4.03 -18.22 12.22
N PHE A 77 4.49 -17.80 11.04
CA PHE A 77 4.81 -18.71 9.96
C PHE A 77 5.99 -19.63 10.32
N TYR A 78 7.12 -19.08 10.79
CA TYR A 78 8.28 -19.90 11.17
C TYR A 78 8.04 -20.76 12.41
N ALA A 79 7.29 -20.27 13.40
CA ALA A 79 6.89 -21.05 14.55
C ALA A 79 6.05 -22.28 14.14
N SER A 80 5.17 -22.11 13.14
CA SER A 80 4.36 -23.22 12.61
C SER A 80 5.22 -24.27 11.91
N ILE A 81 6.23 -23.84 11.14
CA ILE A 81 7.20 -24.77 10.53
C ILE A 81 8.00 -25.50 11.60
N SER A 82 8.54 -24.79 12.60
CA SER A 82 9.33 -25.42 13.67
C SER A 82 8.51 -26.42 14.48
N ASN A 83 7.26 -26.09 14.78
CA ASN A 83 6.36 -26.97 15.52
C ASN A 83 6.01 -28.23 14.74
N TYR A 84 6.13 -28.25 13.41
CA TYR A 84 5.91 -29.44 12.57
C TYR A 84 6.89 -30.60 12.83
N TYR A 85 8.03 -30.31 13.45
CA TYR A 85 9.10 -31.29 13.66
C TYR A 85 9.19 -31.84 15.10
N LEU A 86 8.32 -31.42 16.03
CA LEU A 86 8.32 -32.00 17.37
C LEU A 86 7.70 -33.43 17.37
N PRO A 87 8.33 -34.42 18.01
CA PRO A 87 7.94 -35.83 17.89
C PRO A 87 6.59 -36.22 18.51
N GLU A 88 5.92 -35.33 19.25
CA GLU A 88 4.60 -35.58 19.88
C GLU A 88 3.46 -34.92 19.08
N PHE A 89 3.24 -35.40 17.85
CA PHE A 89 2.25 -34.83 16.92
C PHE A 89 0.82 -35.33 17.20
N LEU A 90 0.08 -34.64 18.07
CA LEU A 90 -1.39 -34.76 18.09
C LEU A 90 -1.97 -33.99 16.90
N ILE A 91 -2.96 -34.59 16.20
CA ILE A 91 -3.67 -34.01 15.04
C ILE A 91 -4.17 -32.57 15.31
N TYR A 92 -4.51 -32.26 16.57
CA TYR A 92 -4.91 -30.93 17.02
C TYR A 92 -3.81 -29.87 16.81
N PHE A 93 -2.56 -30.17 17.18
CA PHE A 93 -1.42 -29.25 17.00
C PHE A 93 -1.06 -29.07 15.52
N ALA A 94 -1.28 -30.10 14.69
CA ALA A 94 -1.10 -30.00 13.24
C ALA A 94 -2.04 -28.99 12.60
N LEU A 95 -3.33 -29.05 12.97
CA LEU A 95 -4.32 -28.09 12.48
C LEU A 95 -3.96 -26.68 12.93
N GLU A 96 -3.59 -26.49 14.20
CA GLU A 96 -3.20 -25.18 14.73
C GLU A 96 -1.99 -24.59 14.00
N ALA A 97 -0.95 -25.38 13.74
CA ALA A 97 0.22 -24.94 12.97
C ALA A 97 -0.15 -24.54 11.53
N VAL A 98 -0.98 -25.33 10.84
CA VAL A 98 -1.45 -24.99 9.49
C VAL A 98 -2.25 -23.69 9.49
N PHE A 99 -3.16 -23.51 10.47
CA PHE A 99 -3.92 -22.27 10.61
C PHE A 99 -3.01 -21.08 10.87
N ASN A 100 -2.03 -21.18 11.77
CA ASN A 100 -1.09 -20.10 12.08
C ASN A 100 -0.22 -19.72 10.86
N ALA A 101 0.23 -20.70 10.08
CA ALA A 101 0.96 -20.45 8.84
C ALA A 101 0.09 -19.74 7.79
N LEU A 102 -1.14 -20.22 7.57
CA LEU A 102 -2.09 -19.59 6.65
C LEU A 102 -2.42 -18.16 7.09
N MET A 103 -2.62 -17.94 8.39
CA MET A 103 -2.86 -16.62 8.94
C MET A 103 -1.69 -15.68 8.70
N GLY A 104 -0.44 -16.12 8.90
CA GLY A 104 0.74 -15.32 8.57
C GLY A 104 0.78 -14.89 7.10
N VAL A 105 0.49 -15.83 6.18
CA VAL A 105 0.44 -15.54 4.74
C VAL A 105 -0.68 -14.56 4.40
N VAL A 106 -1.89 -14.74 4.97
CA VAL A 106 -3.03 -13.84 4.76
C VAL A 106 -2.70 -12.43 5.26
N ILE A 107 -2.06 -12.30 6.42
CA ILE A 107 -1.65 -11.00 6.98
C ILE A 107 -0.67 -10.28 6.04
N ILE A 108 0.41 -10.96 5.61
CA ILE A 108 1.44 -10.37 4.75
C ILE A 108 0.86 -10.00 3.37
N THR A 109 0.07 -10.89 2.77
CA THR A 109 -0.52 -10.67 1.44
C THR A 109 -1.53 -9.54 1.44
N SER A 110 -2.51 -9.57 2.36
CA SER A 110 -3.54 -8.54 2.46
C SER A 110 -2.96 -7.16 2.74
N LEU A 111 -2.03 -7.06 3.68
CA LEU A 111 -1.41 -5.79 4.05
C LEU A 111 -0.63 -5.20 2.87
N THR A 112 0.13 -6.02 2.14
CA THR A 112 0.91 -5.54 0.99
C THR A 112 0.01 -5.14 -0.18
N LEU A 113 -1.01 -5.95 -0.51
CA LEU A 113 -1.92 -5.67 -1.62
C LEU A 113 -2.79 -4.44 -1.36
N CYS A 114 -3.28 -4.26 -0.14
CA CYS A 114 -4.02 -3.07 0.23
C CYS A 114 -3.10 -1.85 0.18
N SER A 115 -1.92 -1.93 0.79
CA SER A 115 -0.99 -0.80 0.89
C SER A 115 -0.42 -0.37 -0.46
N SER A 116 -0.24 -1.30 -1.41
CA SER A 116 0.23 -0.98 -2.76
C SER A 116 -0.80 -0.22 -3.61
N LYS A 117 -2.09 -0.20 -3.25
CA LYS A 117 -3.12 0.53 -4.01
C LYS A 117 -2.96 2.04 -3.95
N ILE A 118 -2.46 2.59 -2.83
CA ILE A 118 -2.22 4.04 -2.68
C ILE A 118 -1.23 4.55 -3.73
N PRO A 119 0.02 4.04 -3.80
CA PRO A 119 0.98 4.52 -4.80
C PRO A 119 0.52 4.23 -6.23
N GLU A 120 -0.22 3.14 -6.47
CA GLU A 120 -0.82 2.87 -7.78
C GLU A 120 -1.84 3.92 -8.20
N ASN A 121 -2.72 4.34 -7.29
CA ASN A 121 -3.72 5.37 -7.59
C ASN A 121 -3.07 6.76 -7.73
N MET A 122 -2.05 7.09 -6.94
CA MET A 122 -1.27 8.32 -7.13
C MET A 122 -0.56 8.35 -8.50
N LEU A 123 0.00 7.22 -8.96
CA LEU A 123 0.58 7.10 -10.30
C LEU A 123 -0.47 7.28 -11.41
N LYS A 124 -1.71 6.82 -11.20
CA LYS A 124 -2.81 7.08 -12.15
C LYS A 124 -3.14 8.57 -12.21
N ILE A 125 -3.23 9.24 -11.06
CA ILE A 125 -3.46 10.70 -10.99
C ILE A 125 -2.38 11.44 -11.76
N LYS A 126 -1.10 11.12 -11.54
CA LYS A 126 0.01 11.69 -12.31
C LYS A 126 -0.15 11.51 -13.81
N LYS A 127 -0.51 10.29 -14.25
CA LYS A 127 -0.75 10.00 -15.66
C LYS A 127 -1.91 10.82 -16.22
N THR A 128 -2.95 11.06 -15.43
CA THR A 128 -4.08 11.92 -15.79
C THR A 128 -3.66 13.38 -15.90
N PHE A 129 -2.83 13.88 -14.97
CA PHE A 129 -2.21 15.21 -15.07
C PHE A 129 -1.37 15.35 -16.35
N GLY A 130 -0.51 14.38 -16.66
CA GLY A 130 0.28 14.40 -17.90
C GLY A 130 -0.58 14.51 -19.16
N LYS A 131 -1.68 13.73 -19.23
CA LYS A 131 -2.66 13.84 -20.34
C LYS A 131 -3.36 15.20 -20.40
N LEU A 132 -3.65 15.81 -19.26
CA LEU A 132 -4.27 17.14 -19.20
C LEU A 132 -3.31 18.22 -19.68
N ILE A 133 -2.03 18.14 -19.30
CA ILE A 133 -0.97 19.04 -19.76
C ILE A 133 -0.83 18.98 -21.27
N GLU A 134 -0.75 17.78 -21.86
CA GLU A 134 -0.68 17.60 -23.32
C GLU A 134 -1.88 18.25 -24.03
N LYS A 135 -3.10 18.03 -23.54
CA LYS A 135 -4.32 18.66 -24.08
C LYS A 135 -4.30 20.19 -23.95
N TYR A 136 -3.75 20.71 -22.87
CA TYR A 136 -3.62 22.15 -22.60
C TYR A 136 -2.62 22.84 -23.54
N GLN A 137 -1.45 22.24 -23.72
CA GLN A 137 -0.40 22.73 -24.61
C GLN A 137 -0.91 22.82 -26.06
N LEU A 138 -1.73 21.86 -26.50
CA LEU A 138 -2.36 21.88 -27.83
C LEU A 138 -3.38 23.01 -28.01
N LYS A 139 -4.03 23.47 -26.92
CA LYS A 139 -5.04 24.54 -26.95
C LYS A 139 -4.46 25.96 -26.79
N LYS A 140 -3.14 26.13 -26.70
CA LYS A 140 -2.46 27.45 -26.63
C LYS A 140 -2.92 28.33 -25.44
N ASN A 141 -3.32 27.70 -24.33
CA ASN A 141 -3.71 28.39 -23.11
C ASN A 141 -2.51 28.74 -22.20
N SER A 142 -2.73 29.59 -21.20
CA SER A 142 -1.72 30.34 -20.46
C SER A 142 -0.55 29.48 -19.93
N GLU A 143 0.69 29.95 -20.11
CA GLU A 143 1.92 29.27 -19.64
C GLU A 143 1.94 29.05 -18.12
N LYS A 144 1.26 29.92 -17.36
CA LYS A 144 1.22 29.85 -15.90
C LYS A 144 0.44 28.63 -15.40
N GLU A 145 -0.70 28.31 -16.00
CA GLU A 145 -1.53 27.16 -15.60
C GLU A 145 -0.84 25.83 -15.89
N ILE A 146 -0.17 25.74 -17.05
CA ILE A 146 0.60 24.57 -17.47
C ILE A 146 1.74 24.30 -16.47
N TYR A 147 2.47 25.33 -16.06
CA TYR A 147 3.57 25.21 -15.09
C TYR A 147 3.13 24.55 -13.77
N PHE A 148 1.91 24.83 -13.30
CA PHE A 148 1.43 24.26 -12.06
C PHE A 148 0.91 22.83 -12.19
N LEU A 149 0.27 22.49 -13.31
CA LEU A 149 -0.08 21.10 -13.61
C LEU A 149 1.20 20.25 -13.70
N GLU A 150 2.24 20.75 -14.36
CA GLU A 150 3.56 20.10 -14.39
C GLU A 150 4.16 19.96 -12.98
N ARG A 151 3.99 20.97 -12.12
CA ARG A 151 4.44 20.90 -10.73
C ARG A 151 3.71 19.81 -9.94
N LEU A 152 2.40 19.62 -10.16
CA LEU A 152 1.61 18.56 -9.52
C LEU A 152 1.99 17.17 -10.06
N GLU A 153 2.21 17.04 -11.37
CA GLU A 153 2.66 15.80 -12.00
C GLU A 153 4.03 15.33 -11.45
N LYS A 154 4.93 16.29 -11.20
CA LYS A 154 6.29 16.03 -10.71
C LYS A 154 6.38 15.70 -9.21
N ARG A 155 5.32 15.87 -8.41
CA ARG A 155 5.34 15.54 -6.97
C ARG A 155 5.63 14.08 -6.70
N ASP A 156 6.31 13.73 -5.62
CA ASP A 156 6.65 12.32 -5.38
C ASP A 156 5.45 11.46 -5.02
N VAL A 157 5.53 10.16 -5.34
CA VAL A 157 4.51 9.19 -4.97
C VAL A 157 4.77 8.71 -3.55
N ILE A 158 3.78 8.87 -2.67
CA ILE A 158 3.90 8.40 -1.29
C ILE A 158 3.70 6.89 -1.26
N TYR A 159 4.69 6.18 -0.72
CA TYR A 159 4.59 4.77 -0.40
C TYR A 159 4.33 4.61 1.09
N LEU A 160 3.37 3.74 1.42
CA LEU A 160 3.25 3.25 2.78
C LEU A 160 4.50 2.45 3.13
N THR A 161 5.05 2.71 4.31
CA THR A 161 6.22 2.04 4.84
C THR A 161 5.89 1.31 6.12
N ALA A 162 6.68 0.29 6.45
CA ALA A 162 6.72 -0.32 7.77
C ALA A 162 8.04 0.09 8.43
N TRP A 163 7.96 0.95 9.44
CA TRP A 163 9.10 1.57 10.13
C TRP A 163 10.10 2.24 9.16
N ASP A 164 9.66 2.76 8.01
CA ASP A 164 10.55 3.30 6.96
C ASP A 164 11.66 2.36 6.43
N ILE A 165 11.65 1.09 6.84
CA ILE A 165 12.59 0.05 6.40
C ILE A 165 11.98 -0.70 5.21
N ILE A 166 10.69 -1.03 5.31
CA ILE A 166 9.98 -1.85 4.32
C ILE A 166 9.02 -0.96 3.56
N TYR A 167 9.15 -0.92 2.23
CA TYR A 167 8.20 -0.24 1.36
C TYR A 167 7.18 -1.23 0.84
N PHE A 168 5.89 -0.96 1.03
CA PHE A 168 4.81 -1.81 0.54
C PHE A 168 4.64 -1.69 -0.98
N LYS A 169 5.50 -2.38 -1.72
CA LYS A 169 5.42 -2.56 -3.17
C LYS A 169 4.97 -3.99 -3.47
N LYS A 170 4.35 -4.23 -4.63
CA LYS A 170 4.03 -5.60 -5.07
C LYS A 170 5.26 -6.51 -5.12
N SER A 171 6.45 -5.96 -5.41
CA SER A 171 7.72 -6.69 -5.37
C SER A 171 8.09 -7.19 -3.97
N PHE A 172 7.61 -6.54 -2.89
CA PHE A 172 7.83 -7.00 -1.52
C PHE A 172 7.24 -8.39 -1.29
N LEU A 173 6.10 -8.73 -1.91
CA LEU A 173 5.52 -10.08 -1.80
C LEU A 173 6.47 -11.15 -2.32
N LEU A 174 7.15 -10.87 -3.44
CA LEU A 174 8.11 -11.81 -4.00
C LEU A 174 9.31 -11.99 -3.08
N SER A 175 9.82 -10.90 -2.50
CA SER A 175 10.90 -10.95 -1.51
C SER A 175 10.49 -11.68 -0.22
N ALA A 176 9.28 -11.43 0.29
CA ALA A 176 8.73 -12.08 1.47
C ALA A 176 8.53 -13.58 1.23
N PHE A 177 8.01 -13.96 0.06
CA PHE A 177 7.85 -15.36 -0.33
C PHE A 177 9.20 -16.06 -0.49
N GLY A 178 10.18 -15.38 -1.11
CA GLY A 178 11.55 -15.87 -1.22
C GLY A 178 12.19 -16.11 0.15
N ALA A 179 12.06 -15.16 1.08
CA ALA A 179 12.57 -15.32 2.44
C ALA A 179 11.92 -16.52 3.15
N VAL A 180 10.58 -16.59 3.12
CA VAL A 180 9.82 -17.71 3.66
C VAL A 180 10.28 -19.05 3.09
N PHE A 181 10.50 -19.12 1.78
CA PHE A 181 10.96 -20.35 1.11
C PHE A 181 12.39 -20.72 1.54
N THR A 182 13.33 -19.77 1.49
CA THR A 182 14.74 -20.02 1.83
C THR A 182 14.90 -20.40 3.30
N TYR A 183 14.35 -19.61 4.22
CA TYR A 183 14.45 -19.90 5.65
C TYR A 183 13.62 -21.11 6.06
N GLY A 184 12.46 -21.32 5.43
CA GLY A 184 11.67 -22.53 5.62
C GLY A 184 12.48 -23.79 5.27
N LEU A 185 13.14 -23.81 4.11
CA LEU A 185 14.01 -24.92 3.71
C LEU A 185 15.19 -25.13 4.67
N ILE A 186 15.80 -24.04 5.18
CA ILE A 186 16.89 -24.14 6.16
C ILE A 186 16.39 -24.82 7.44
N ILE A 187 15.22 -24.42 7.95
CA ILE A 187 14.62 -25.02 9.14
C ILE A 187 14.33 -26.51 8.90
N VAL A 188 13.73 -26.85 7.75
CA VAL A 188 13.46 -28.24 7.35
C VAL A 188 14.74 -29.08 7.29
N HIS A 189 15.86 -28.49 6.85
CA HIS A 189 17.12 -29.23 6.74
C HIS A 189 17.84 -29.40 8.08
N LEU A 190 17.64 -28.49 9.04
CA LEU A 190 18.25 -28.55 10.38
C LEU A 190 17.42 -29.31 11.42
N SER A 191 16.14 -29.61 11.12
CA SER A 191 15.21 -30.31 12.02
C SER A 191 15.15 -31.80 11.70
#